data_AF-A0A9W6MMT5-F1
#
_entry.id   AF-A0A9W6MMT5-F1
#
_cell.length_a   1.000
_cell.length_b   1.000
_cell.length_c   1.000
_cell.angle_alpha   90.00
_cell.angle_beta   90.00
_cell.angle_gamma   90.00
#
_symmetry.space_group_name_H-M   'P 1'
#
loop_
_entity.id
_entity.type
_entity.pdbx_description
1 polymer ?
#
loop_
_entity_poly.entity_id
_entity_poly.type
_entity_poly.pdbx_seq_one_letter_code
_entity_poly.pdbx_strand_id
1 'polypeptide(L)'
;MLRHTLLCGSAAALISASAALAGDAEWFPPDPPNSAAAGECYARVRIAPEYDAYSEQVTTQDSYERYTVAPPRLREERREYISREAGMRYIVTEPVYETVTETVQVRPAYVEYVVEPAVHDTVTETIMVREPRMVWRRGYTPGAQMTRFDSETGEVWCLVEEEGEYRTVTRNIVVQPAQIREVEHPAEYATITRDVLVQEARFEQVPIEELRDTYRIQVVDQHASVDSHVVPVETETVTRYSLRTEERWEWRLVDCEDIELPGYNPPTSTEIPAVAQNRAAPAPQRGNTYLYGTDVQVQDDSYSEEVPVAQASYSTRTSRRAQ
;
A
#
# COMPACT_ATOMS: atom_id res chain seq x y z
N MET A 1 -11.10 -42.38 19.77
CA MET A 1 -12.12 -42.60 20.81
C MET A 1 -13.34 -41.78 20.45
N LEU A 2 -14.22 -42.39 19.64
CA LEU A 2 -15.53 -42.86 20.09
C LEU A 2 -16.40 -41.72 20.65
N ARG A 3 -17.15 -41.07 19.74
CA ARG A 3 -18.46 -40.50 20.04
C ARG A 3 -19.45 -41.67 20.06
N HIS A 4 -19.95 -42.03 21.22
CA HIS A 4 -21.10 -42.94 21.36
C HIS A 4 -22.39 -42.13 21.47
N THR A 5 -23.13 -42.16 20.35
CA THR A 5 -24.53 -42.57 20.23
C THR A 5 -25.37 -42.69 21.50
N LEU A 6 -26.55 -42.06 21.50
CA LEU A 6 -27.89 -42.70 21.47
C LEU A 6 -28.94 -41.56 21.47
N LEU A 7 -29.68 -41.30 20.40
CA LEU A 7 -30.89 -41.99 19.86
C LEU A 7 -32.17 -41.80 20.67
N CYS A 8 -33.25 -41.63 19.89
CA CYS A 8 -34.68 -41.67 20.22
C CYS A 8 -35.23 -40.36 20.81
N GLY A 9 -36.08 -39.59 20.11
CA GLY A 9 -37.08 -40.01 19.15
C GLY A 9 -38.28 -40.57 19.91
N SER A 10 -39.24 -39.71 20.22
CA SER A 10 -40.57 -40.09 20.72
C SER A 10 -41.58 -39.08 20.18
N ALA A 11 -41.89 -39.26 18.92
CA ALA A 11 -43.10 -38.76 18.31
C ALA A 11 -44.31 -39.55 18.85
N ALA A 12 -45.45 -38.87 18.88
CA ALA A 12 -46.82 -39.42 18.83
C ALA A 12 -47.27 -40.34 19.96
N ALA A 13 -48.02 -39.76 20.90
CA ALA A 13 -49.02 -40.39 21.78
C ALA A 13 -49.64 -39.23 22.59
N LEU A 14 -50.94 -38.96 22.69
CA LEU A 14 -52.18 -39.63 22.33
C LEU A 14 -53.20 -38.50 22.12
N ILE A 15 -53.85 -38.44 20.97
CA ILE A 15 -55.17 -37.83 20.88
C ILE A 15 -56.07 -38.80 21.65
N SER A 16 -56.25 -38.54 22.94
CA SER A 16 -57.43 -39.03 23.64
C SER A 16 -58.60 -38.28 23.00
N ALA A 17 -59.22 -38.94 22.04
CA ALA A 17 -60.62 -38.75 21.76
C ALA A 17 -61.38 -39.16 23.03
N SER A 18 -61.39 -38.27 24.01
CA SER A 18 -62.49 -38.21 24.95
C SER A 18 -63.68 -37.87 24.09
N ALA A 19 -64.43 -38.92 23.74
CA ALA A 19 -65.84 -38.80 23.43
C ALA A 19 -66.47 -38.07 24.63
N ALA A 20 -66.48 -36.73 24.56
CA ALA A 20 -67.52 -35.96 25.19
C ALA A 20 -68.77 -36.44 24.48
N LEU A 21 -69.48 -37.30 25.20
CA LEU A 21 -70.79 -37.81 24.89
C LEU A 21 -71.56 -36.71 24.18
N ALA A 22 -72.19 -37.07 23.06
CA ALA A 22 -73.41 -36.42 22.63
C ALA A 22 -74.39 -36.49 23.81
N GLY A 23 -74.27 -35.51 24.72
CA GLY A 23 -75.32 -35.04 25.61
C GLY A 23 -76.05 -33.90 24.93
N ASP A 24 -76.23 -34.00 23.60
CA ASP A 24 -77.28 -33.27 22.93
C ASP A 24 -78.60 -33.82 23.48
N ALA A 25 -79.32 -32.95 24.18
CA ALA A 25 -80.73 -33.09 24.57
C ALA A 25 -81.10 -33.89 25.83
N GLU A 26 -80.41 -33.71 26.97
CA GLU A 26 -80.92 -34.21 28.27
C GLU A 26 -80.93 -33.20 29.43
N TRP A 27 -80.76 -31.89 29.17
CA TRP A 27 -81.02 -30.82 30.18
C TRP A 27 -82.36 -30.11 29.93
N PHE A 28 -83.36 -30.89 29.55
CA PHE A 28 -84.76 -30.50 29.52
C PHE A 28 -85.45 -31.44 30.51
N PRO A 29 -86.13 -30.98 31.59
CA PRO A 29 -87.08 -31.85 32.27
C PRO A 29 -88.20 -32.14 31.25
N PRO A 30 -88.28 -33.35 30.67
CA PRO A 30 -89.23 -33.62 29.60
C PRO A 30 -90.65 -33.70 30.15
N ASP A 31 -90.79 -33.97 31.45
CA ASP A 31 -92.05 -34.24 32.10
C ASP A 31 -92.58 -32.99 32.85
N PRO A 32 -93.89 -32.70 32.75
CA PRO A 32 -94.54 -31.72 33.60
C PRO A 32 -94.41 -32.13 35.08
N PRO A 33 -94.48 -31.19 36.04
CA PRO A 33 -94.33 -31.50 37.46
C PRO A 33 -95.35 -32.58 37.89
N ASN A 34 -94.84 -33.65 38.48
CA ASN A 34 -95.61 -34.82 38.95
C ASN A 34 -96.58 -34.49 40.11
N SER A 35 -96.51 -33.28 40.65
CA SER A 35 -97.36 -32.75 41.71
C SER A 35 -98.57 -31.96 41.20
N ALA A 36 -98.81 -31.90 39.89
CA ALA A 36 -99.92 -31.13 39.31
C ALA A 36 -101.29 -31.71 39.72
N ALA A 37 -102.16 -30.85 40.25
CA ALA A 37 -103.56 -31.21 40.54
C ALA A 37 -104.45 -31.03 39.29
N ALA A 38 -105.60 -31.73 39.24
CA ALA A 38 -106.54 -31.59 38.14
C ALA A 38 -107.07 -30.14 38.05
N GLY A 39 -106.81 -29.47 36.92
CA GLY A 39 -107.19 -28.07 36.69
C GLY A 39 -106.02 -27.08 36.72
N GLU A 40 -104.79 -27.51 36.99
CA GLU A 40 -103.60 -26.66 36.92
C GLU A 40 -102.86 -26.85 35.60
N CYS A 41 -102.57 -25.75 34.90
CA CYS A 41 -101.78 -25.75 33.67
C CYS A 41 -100.38 -25.22 33.95
N TYR A 42 -99.36 -25.84 33.35
CA TYR A 42 -97.98 -25.41 33.50
C TYR A 42 -97.39 -25.07 32.13
N ALA A 43 -96.84 -23.87 31.99
CA ALA A 43 -96.11 -23.45 30.80
C ALA A 43 -94.61 -23.56 31.04
N ARG A 44 -93.90 -24.05 30.02
CA ARG A 44 -92.45 -24.19 30.04
C ARG A 44 -91.80 -22.88 29.64
N VAL A 45 -91.21 -22.18 30.59
CA VAL A 45 -90.62 -20.86 30.37
C VAL A 45 -89.09 -21.00 30.31
N ARG A 46 -88.49 -20.42 29.27
CA ARG A 46 -87.03 -20.29 29.13
C ARG A 46 -86.55 -19.15 30.02
N ILE A 47 -85.67 -19.45 30.97
CA ILE A 47 -84.94 -18.44 31.72
C ILE A 47 -83.60 -18.25 31.01
N ALA A 48 -83.39 -17.05 30.46
CA ALA A 48 -82.16 -16.70 29.76
C ALA A 48 -80.94 -16.82 30.68
N PRO A 49 -79.75 -17.17 30.15
CA PRO A 49 -78.54 -17.21 30.94
C PRO A 49 -78.22 -15.81 31.48
N GLU A 50 -77.78 -15.76 32.72
CA GLU A 50 -77.31 -14.53 33.36
C GLU A 50 -75.78 -14.52 33.32
N TYR A 51 -75.21 -13.41 32.87
CA TYR A 51 -73.77 -13.21 32.79
C TYR A 51 -73.35 -12.11 33.75
N ASP A 52 -72.30 -12.37 34.53
CA ASP A 52 -71.62 -11.31 35.28
C ASP A 52 -70.54 -10.70 34.37
N ALA A 53 -70.59 -9.38 34.23
CA ALA A 53 -69.54 -8.63 33.55
C ALA A 53 -68.38 -8.38 34.52
N TYR A 54 -67.17 -8.71 34.11
CA TYR A 54 -65.96 -8.31 34.82
C TYR A 54 -64.95 -7.70 33.84
N SER A 55 -64.23 -6.68 34.31
CA SER A 55 -63.21 -5.98 33.53
C SER A 55 -61.86 -6.66 33.70
N GLU A 56 -61.21 -7.00 32.60
CA GLU A 56 -59.82 -7.45 32.56
C GLU A 56 -58.97 -6.44 31.79
N GLN A 57 -57.82 -6.07 32.34
CA GLN A 57 -56.84 -5.26 31.63
C GLN A 57 -56.01 -6.18 30.73
N VAL A 58 -56.08 -5.96 29.42
CA VAL A 58 -55.26 -6.70 28.44
C VAL A 58 -54.19 -5.75 27.92
N THR A 59 -52.94 -6.22 27.91
CA THR A 59 -51.82 -5.48 27.31
C THR A 59 -51.98 -5.54 25.79
N THR A 60 -52.16 -4.38 25.17
CA THR A 60 -52.30 -4.24 23.71
C THR A 60 -50.93 -4.00 23.06
N GLN A 61 -50.01 -3.33 23.76
CA GLN A 61 -48.63 -3.12 23.31
C GLN A 61 -47.65 -3.26 24.48
N ASP A 62 -46.65 -4.14 24.31
CA ASP A 62 -45.57 -4.32 25.28
C ASP A 62 -44.64 -3.11 25.31
N SER A 63 -44.00 -2.87 26.46
CA SER A 63 -43.01 -1.79 26.57
C SER A 63 -41.79 -2.07 25.70
N TYR A 64 -41.39 -1.10 24.87
CA TYR A 64 -40.20 -1.19 24.03
C TYR A 64 -39.31 0.05 24.19
N GLU A 65 -38.04 -0.09 23.85
CA GLU A 65 -37.08 1.02 23.88
C GLU A 65 -36.98 1.66 22.49
N ARG A 66 -37.05 2.99 22.44
CA ARG A 66 -36.78 3.75 21.23
C ARG A 66 -35.47 4.51 21.38
N TYR A 67 -34.60 4.39 20.38
CA TYR A 67 -33.30 5.06 20.34
C TYR A 67 -33.34 6.31 19.46
N THR A 68 -32.84 7.43 19.97
CA THR A 68 -32.59 8.65 19.20
C THR A 68 -31.09 8.81 19.02
N VAL A 69 -30.62 8.85 17.76
CA VAL A 69 -29.19 8.94 17.44
C VAL A 69 -28.85 10.37 17.04
N ALA A 70 -27.91 10.98 17.76
CA ALA A 70 -27.30 12.25 17.38
C ALA A 70 -25.95 11.99 16.68
N PRO A 71 -25.74 12.49 15.45
CA PRO A 71 -24.48 12.31 14.73
C PRO A 71 -23.34 13.07 15.40
N PRO A 72 -22.07 12.66 15.16
CA PRO A 72 -20.92 13.36 15.71
C PRO A 72 -20.79 14.75 15.10
N ARG A 73 -20.32 15.71 15.88
CA ARG A 73 -19.93 17.03 15.37
C ARG A 73 -18.45 17.02 15.04
N LEU A 74 -18.11 17.35 13.80
CA LEU A 74 -16.75 17.46 13.32
C LEU A 74 -16.35 18.93 13.24
N ARG A 75 -15.16 19.27 13.73
CA ARG A 75 -14.57 20.60 13.64
C ARG A 75 -13.40 20.57 12.67
N GLU A 76 -13.33 21.56 11.77
CA GLU A 76 -12.15 21.73 10.92
C GLU A 76 -11.01 22.33 11.74
N GLU A 77 -9.86 21.64 11.70
CA GLU A 77 -8.62 22.09 12.30
C GLU A 77 -7.57 22.23 11.19
N ARG A 78 -6.88 23.37 11.18
CA ARG A 78 -5.71 23.59 10.31
C ARG A 78 -4.47 23.13 11.04
N ARG A 79 -3.70 22.25 10.41
CA ARG A 79 -2.37 21.85 10.89
C ARG A 79 -1.32 22.26 9.89
N GLU A 80 -0.19 22.68 10.43
CA GLU A 80 1.00 22.99 9.64
C GLU A 80 1.88 21.76 9.54
N TYR A 81 2.53 21.60 8.39
CA TYR A 81 3.59 20.64 8.20
C TYR A 81 4.72 21.30 7.42
N ILE A 82 5.93 20.77 7.60
CA ILE A 82 7.10 21.21 6.84
C ILE A 82 6.99 20.55 5.46
N SER A 83 6.73 21.34 4.43
CA SER A 83 6.69 20.85 3.04
C SER A 83 8.08 20.81 2.42
N ARG A 84 8.99 21.64 2.93
CA ARG A 84 10.41 21.60 2.60
C ARG A 84 11.24 21.95 3.84
N GLU A 85 12.10 21.03 4.24
CA GLU A 85 13.04 21.24 5.34
C GLU A 85 14.02 22.37 5.04
N ALA A 86 14.46 23.04 6.10
CA ALA A 86 15.55 24.01 6.01
C ALA A 86 16.82 23.32 5.50
N GLY A 87 17.58 24.03 4.69
CA GLY A 87 18.78 23.48 4.05
C GLY A 87 19.86 24.51 3.85
N MET A 88 21.02 24.04 3.39
CA MET A 88 22.14 24.91 3.03
C MET A 88 22.42 24.77 1.55
N ARG A 89 22.54 25.91 0.86
CA ARG A 89 23.08 25.98 -0.50
C ARG A 89 24.50 26.49 -0.43
N TYR A 90 25.40 25.79 -1.12
CA TYR A 90 26.79 26.17 -1.25
C TYR A 90 27.00 26.85 -2.59
N ILE A 91 27.46 28.10 -2.58
CA ILE A 91 27.91 28.80 -3.78
C ILE A 91 29.43 28.73 -3.79
N VAL A 92 29.99 27.94 -4.71
CA VAL A 92 31.44 27.75 -4.84
C VAL A 92 31.99 28.81 -5.78
N THR A 93 32.95 29.59 -5.30
CA THR A 93 33.76 30.48 -6.14
C THR A 93 35.09 29.80 -6.41
N GLU A 94 35.45 29.69 -7.69
CA GLU A 94 36.68 29.06 -8.15
C GLU A 94 37.92 29.86 -7.70
N PRO A 95 39.08 29.19 -7.54
CA PRO A 95 40.33 29.85 -7.21
C PRO A 95 40.82 30.74 -8.36
N VAL A 96 41.47 31.85 -8.03
CA VAL A 96 42.09 32.73 -9.01
C VAL A 96 43.59 32.50 -9.02
N TYR A 97 44.10 32.20 -10.22
CA TYR A 97 45.53 32.04 -10.49
C TYR A 97 46.05 33.25 -11.26
N GLU A 98 47.28 33.63 -10.95
CA GLU A 98 48.04 34.62 -11.71
C GLU A 98 49.27 33.94 -12.31
N THR A 99 49.48 34.14 -13.61
CA THR A 99 50.65 33.61 -14.29
C THR A 99 51.84 34.52 -14.03
N VAL A 100 52.82 34.02 -13.28
CA VAL A 100 54.07 34.71 -13.00
C VAL A 100 55.18 34.15 -13.89
N THR A 101 55.88 35.05 -14.57
CA THR A 101 57.07 34.72 -15.38
C THR A 101 58.35 34.96 -14.58
N GLU A 102 59.22 33.96 -14.51
CA GLU A 102 60.54 34.06 -13.89
C GLU A 102 61.62 33.69 -14.92
N THR A 103 62.66 34.52 -15.03
CA THR A 103 63.82 34.22 -15.87
C THR A 103 64.83 33.41 -15.08
N VAL A 104 65.04 32.16 -15.49
CA VAL A 104 65.99 31.25 -14.83
C VAL A 104 67.16 30.98 -15.78
N GLN A 105 68.38 31.03 -15.25
CA GLN A 105 69.57 30.63 -15.99
C GLN A 105 69.52 29.12 -16.21
N VAL A 106 69.42 28.70 -17.47
CA VAL A 106 69.37 27.27 -17.85
C VAL A 106 70.75 26.73 -18.20
N ARG A 107 71.66 27.61 -18.65
CA ARG A 107 73.05 27.28 -18.93
C ARG A 107 73.95 28.44 -18.51
N PRO A 108 74.95 28.20 -17.63
CA PRO A 108 75.91 29.23 -17.28
C PRO A 108 76.81 29.55 -18.47
N ALA A 109 77.40 30.75 -18.45
CA ALA A 109 78.46 31.08 -19.40
C ALA A 109 79.65 30.14 -19.18
N TYR A 110 80.24 29.65 -20.27
CA TYR A 110 81.38 28.76 -20.21
C TYR A 110 82.37 29.05 -21.32
N VAL A 111 83.58 28.56 -21.13
CA VAL A 111 84.70 28.73 -22.05
C VAL A 111 85.00 27.40 -22.72
N GLU A 112 85.11 27.42 -24.04
CA GLU A 112 85.56 26.28 -24.83
C GLU A 112 86.95 26.56 -25.41
N TYR A 113 87.88 25.63 -25.18
CA TYR A 113 89.22 25.70 -25.74
C TYR A 113 89.29 24.87 -27.02
N VAL A 114 89.50 25.53 -28.15
CA VAL A 114 89.69 24.86 -29.44
C VAL A 114 91.18 24.83 -29.75
N VAL A 115 91.72 23.63 -29.94
CA VAL A 115 93.14 23.43 -30.29
C VAL A 115 93.30 23.56 -31.80
N GLU A 116 94.07 24.54 -32.23
CA GLU A 116 94.49 24.69 -33.62
C GLU A 116 95.83 23.95 -33.80
N PRO A 117 95.90 22.96 -34.70
CA PRO A 117 97.07 22.09 -34.83
C PRO A 117 98.29 22.87 -35.34
N ALA A 118 99.48 22.37 -35.01
CA ALA A 118 100.73 22.96 -35.49
C ALA A 118 100.86 22.82 -37.01
N VAL A 119 101.32 23.89 -37.67
CA VAL A 119 101.61 23.88 -39.11
C VAL A 119 103.05 23.47 -39.30
N HIS A 120 103.26 22.40 -40.06
CA HIS A 120 104.57 21.86 -40.39
C HIS A 120 104.94 22.21 -41.82
N ASP A 121 106.23 22.46 -42.06
CA ASP A 121 106.80 22.62 -43.38
C ASP A 121 107.99 21.66 -43.56
N THR A 122 108.24 21.24 -44.81
CA THR A 122 109.29 20.30 -45.16
C THR A 122 110.48 21.04 -45.76
N VAL A 123 111.55 21.14 -44.97
CA VAL A 123 112.81 21.72 -45.47
C VAL A 123 113.72 20.60 -45.93
N THR A 124 114.12 20.65 -47.20
CA THR A 124 115.15 19.81 -47.78
C THR A 124 116.51 20.49 -47.63
N GLU A 125 117.43 19.83 -46.95
CA GLU A 125 118.83 20.26 -46.86
C GLU A 125 119.73 19.18 -47.46
N THR A 126 120.56 19.57 -48.42
CA THR A 126 121.56 18.69 -49.01
C THR A 126 122.83 18.78 -48.17
N ILE A 127 123.06 17.79 -47.33
CA ILE A 127 124.26 17.72 -46.49
C ILE A 127 125.32 16.87 -47.20
N MET A 128 126.56 17.33 -47.16
CA MET A 128 127.70 16.55 -47.62
C MET A 128 127.98 15.44 -46.61
N VAL A 129 127.84 14.19 -47.03
CA VAL A 129 128.03 13.01 -46.15
C VAL A 129 129.45 12.50 -46.23
N ARG A 130 130.09 12.66 -47.38
CA ARG A 130 131.52 12.43 -47.55
C ARG A 130 132.12 13.50 -48.47
N GLU A 131 133.28 13.99 -48.10
CA GLU A 131 134.05 14.92 -48.93
C GLU A 131 134.63 14.18 -50.16
N PRO A 132 134.89 14.89 -51.27
CA PRO A 132 135.66 14.34 -52.38
C PRO A 132 137.02 13.87 -51.86
N ARG A 133 137.41 12.66 -52.26
CA ARG A 133 138.67 12.08 -51.80
C ARG A 133 139.41 11.40 -52.93
N MET A 134 140.72 11.43 -52.81
CA MET A 134 141.62 10.82 -53.76
C MET A 134 141.70 9.31 -53.48
N VAL A 135 141.22 8.51 -54.43
CA VAL A 135 141.26 7.04 -54.35
C VAL A 135 142.10 6.50 -55.49
N TRP A 136 143.04 5.63 -55.16
CA TRP A 136 143.80 4.90 -56.16
C TRP A 136 142.88 3.88 -56.85
N ARG A 137 142.63 4.08 -58.15
CA ARG A 137 141.93 3.12 -59.00
C ARG A 137 142.90 2.56 -60.03
N ARG A 138 142.81 1.27 -60.32
CA ARG A 138 143.65 0.60 -61.33
C ARG A 138 143.37 1.20 -62.72
N GLY A 139 144.43 1.47 -63.48
CA GLY A 139 144.51 2.38 -64.63
C GLY A 139 143.28 2.48 -65.54
N TYR A 140 142.44 3.48 -65.29
CA TYR A 140 141.32 3.83 -66.15
C TYR A 140 141.25 5.35 -66.30
N THR A 141 141.79 5.86 -67.40
CA THR A 141 141.55 7.23 -67.87
C THR A 141 141.01 7.09 -69.30
N PRO A 142 139.85 7.70 -69.65
CA PRO A 142 139.27 7.53 -70.98
C PRO A 142 140.25 7.99 -72.08
N GLY A 143 140.80 7.04 -72.85
CA GLY A 143 141.70 7.33 -73.99
C GLY A 143 143.18 6.94 -73.85
N ALA A 144 143.62 6.33 -72.73
CA ALA A 144 144.97 5.79 -72.60
C ALA A 144 145.01 4.25 -72.77
N GLN A 145 145.93 3.75 -73.59
CA GLN A 145 145.99 2.34 -74.05
C GLN A 145 147.03 1.48 -73.32
N MET A 146 147.60 2.00 -72.22
CA MET A 146 148.60 1.32 -71.41
C MET A 146 148.05 1.12 -70.00
N THR A 147 147.58 -0.09 -69.70
CA THR A 147 147.13 -0.52 -68.36
C THR A 147 148.22 -1.23 -67.57
N ARG A 148 149.40 -1.43 -68.17
CA ARG A 148 150.56 -2.10 -67.59
C ARG A 148 151.84 -1.55 -68.21
N PHE A 149 152.80 -1.08 -67.39
CA PHE A 149 154.08 -0.52 -67.86
C PHE A 149 155.11 -1.62 -68.18
N ASP A 150 155.00 -2.80 -67.54
CA ASP A 150 155.86 -3.98 -67.77
C ASP A 150 155.12 -5.30 -67.40
N SER A 151 155.48 -6.41 -68.06
CA SER A 151 154.79 -7.70 -67.95
C SER A 151 155.01 -8.40 -66.60
N GLU A 152 156.02 -8.06 -65.81
CA GLU A 152 156.30 -8.75 -64.55
C GLU A 152 155.86 -8.00 -63.27
N THR A 153 155.89 -6.65 -63.18
CA THR A 153 155.41 -5.92 -61.95
C THR A 153 154.84 -4.50 -62.15
N GLY A 154 154.41 -4.12 -63.35
CA GLY A 154 154.02 -2.72 -63.65
C GLY A 154 152.52 -2.42 -63.69
N GLU A 155 151.74 -2.63 -62.62
CA GLU A 155 150.32 -2.20 -62.58
C GLU A 155 150.22 -0.68 -62.36
N VAL A 156 149.64 0.03 -63.33
CA VAL A 156 149.43 1.48 -63.23
C VAL A 156 148.23 1.75 -62.34
N TRP A 157 148.45 2.52 -61.28
CA TRP A 157 147.39 3.07 -60.44
C TRP A 157 147.24 4.54 -60.76
N CYS A 158 146.02 4.97 -61.06
CA CYS A 158 145.71 6.38 -61.24
C CYS A 158 145.02 6.87 -59.96
N LEU A 159 145.50 7.98 -59.43
CA LEU A 159 144.79 8.69 -58.37
C LEU A 159 143.62 9.42 -59.03
N VAL A 160 142.40 8.92 -58.81
CA VAL A 160 141.17 9.52 -59.35
C VAL A 160 140.41 10.13 -58.19
N GLU A 161 139.97 11.37 -58.38
CA GLU A 161 139.09 12.07 -57.45
C GLU A 161 137.69 11.45 -57.55
N GLU A 162 137.21 10.88 -56.45
CA GLU A 162 135.83 10.43 -56.35
C GLU A 162 134.98 11.56 -55.79
N GLU A 163 133.92 11.94 -56.51
CA GLU A 163 133.01 13.01 -56.13
C GLU A 163 132.40 12.77 -54.73
N GLY A 164 132.19 13.87 -54.00
CA GLY A 164 131.53 13.86 -52.70
C GLY A 164 130.11 13.28 -52.80
N GLU A 165 129.74 12.42 -51.86
CA GLU A 165 128.38 11.92 -51.73
C GLU A 165 127.59 12.91 -50.88
N TYR A 166 126.62 13.54 -51.54
CA TYR A 166 125.63 14.36 -50.88
C TYR A 166 124.40 13.52 -50.58
N ARG A 167 123.80 13.71 -49.41
CA ARG A 167 122.47 13.16 -49.11
C ARG A 167 121.52 14.30 -48.85
N THR A 168 120.38 14.26 -49.53
CA THR A 168 119.28 15.17 -49.22
C THR A 168 118.52 14.61 -48.04
N VAL A 169 118.54 15.34 -46.93
CA VAL A 169 117.75 15.01 -45.74
C VAL A 169 116.55 15.95 -45.72
N THR A 170 115.35 15.37 -45.71
CA THR A 170 114.11 16.09 -45.45
C THR A 170 113.85 16.12 -43.96
N ARG A 171 113.67 17.31 -43.39
CA ARG A 171 113.19 17.46 -42.00
C ARG A 171 111.91 18.27 -41.95
N ASN A 172 110.97 17.81 -41.14
CA ASN A 172 109.74 18.54 -40.83
C ASN A 172 110.06 19.57 -39.74
N ILE A 173 109.87 20.85 -40.04
CA ILE A 173 109.99 21.93 -39.07
C ILE A 173 108.59 22.44 -38.72
N VAL A 174 108.40 22.82 -37.45
CA VAL A 174 107.17 23.50 -37.02
C VAL A 174 107.30 24.98 -37.38
N VAL A 175 106.48 25.45 -38.31
CA VAL A 175 106.46 26.87 -38.71
C VAL A 175 105.56 27.67 -37.78
N GLN A 176 104.43 27.09 -37.38
CA GLN A 176 103.52 27.66 -36.40
C GLN A 176 103.24 26.61 -35.33
N PRO A 177 103.56 26.87 -34.05
CA PRO A 177 103.22 25.95 -32.98
C PRO A 177 101.71 25.85 -32.83
N ALA A 178 101.22 24.75 -32.24
CA ALA A 178 99.80 24.62 -31.93
C ALA A 178 99.34 25.77 -31.04
N GLN A 179 98.17 26.34 -31.35
CA GLN A 179 97.60 27.46 -30.61
C GLN A 179 96.30 27.02 -29.96
N ILE A 180 96.02 27.59 -28.79
CA ILE A 180 94.73 27.40 -28.12
C ILE A 180 93.94 28.67 -28.33
N ARG A 181 92.78 28.55 -28.95
CA ARG A 181 91.83 29.65 -29.10
C ARG A 181 90.70 29.47 -28.08
N GLU A 182 90.49 30.51 -27.30
CA GLU A 182 89.40 30.60 -26.34
C GLU A 182 88.12 31.08 -27.04
N VAL A 183 87.02 30.35 -26.84
CA VAL A 183 85.69 30.74 -27.31
C VAL A 183 84.78 30.88 -26.11
N GLU A 184 84.31 32.10 -25.85
CA GLU A 184 83.35 32.40 -24.80
C GLU A 184 81.92 32.13 -25.29
N HIS A 185 81.18 31.29 -24.57
CA HIS A 185 79.76 31.06 -24.80
C HIS A 185 78.95 31.78 -23.73
N PRO A 186 78.02 32.69 -24.10
CA PRO A 186 77.25 33.47 -23.13
C PRO A 186 76.26 32.59 -22.35
N ALA A 187 75.82 33.07 -21.18
CA ALA A 187 74.79 32.40 -20.41
C ALA A 187 73.44 32.41 -21.14
N GLU A 188 72.77 31.26 -21.14
CA GLU A 188 71.42 31.12 -21.72
C GLU A 188 70.37 31.19 -20.61
N TYR A 189 69.35 32.01 -20.84
CA TYR A 189 68.22 32.21 -19.93
C TYR A 189 66.94 31.71 -20.57
N ALA A 190 66.12 31.00 -19.80
CA ALA A 190 64.77 30.64 -20.21
C ALA A 190 63.75 31.36 -19.32
N THR A 191 62.61 31.69 -19.90
CA THR A 191 61.47 32.20 -19.12
C THR A 191 60.58 31.02 -18.77
N ILE A 192 60.37 30.80 -17.49
CA ILE A 192 59.44 29.79 -16.99
C ILE A 192 58.20 30.51 -16.50
N THR A 193 57.04 30.10 -17.01
CA THR A 193 55.72 30.54 -16.53
C THR A 193 55.20 29.56 -15.51
N ARG A 194 54.77 30.05 -14.34
CA ARG A 194 54.03 29.25 -13.37
C ARG A 194 52.78 29.98 -12.90
N ASP A 195 51.72 29.24 -12.67
CA ASP A 195 50.49 29.78 -12.11
C ASP A 195 50.59 29.78 -10.58
N VAL A 196 50.43 30.97 -10.00
CA VAL A 196 50.48 31.19 -8.55
C VAL A 196 49.06 31.41 -8.07
N LEU A 197 48.67 30.67 -7.03
CA LEU A 197 47.36 30.86 -6.39
C LEU A 197 47.33 32.21 -5.69
N VAL A 198 46.55 33.16 -6.22
CA VAL A 198 46.38 34.51 -5.65
C VAL A 198 45.17 34.54 -4.72
N GLN A 199 44.12 33.83 -5.09
CA GLN A 199 42.93 33.71 -4.28
C GLN A 199 42.50 32.24 -4.22
N GLU A 200 42.42 31.70 -3.01
CA GLU A 200 41.93 30.36 -2.79
C GLU A 200 40.44 30.22 -3.14
N ALA A 201 40.04 28.99 -3.45
CA ALA A 201 38.65 28.66 -3.65
C ALA A 201 37.90 28.88 -2.34
N ARG A 202 36.72 29.49 -2.40
CA ARG A 202 35.87 29.68 -1.23
C ARG A 202 34.45 29.26 -1.54
N PHE A 203 33.74 28.83 -0.51
CA PHE A 203 32.32 28.58 -0.60
C PHE A 203 31.56 29.49 0.35
N GLU A 204 30.43 29.99 -0.12
CA GLU A 204 29.47 30.72 0.70
C GLU A 204 28.29 29.81 1.04
N GLN A 205 27.94 29.76 2.32
CA GLN A 205 26.76 29.05 2.80
C GLN A 205 25.57 30.01 2.78
N VAL A 206 24.62 29.75 1.88
CA VAL A 206 23.36 30.48 1.83
C VAL A 206 22.29 29.61 2.50
N PRO A 207 21.76 30.02 3.67
CA PRO A 207 20.67 29.29 4.32
C PRO A 207 19.41 29.37 3.46
N ILE A 208 18.74 28.23 3.31
CA ILE A 208 17.42 28.13 2.71
C ILE A 208 16.45 27.88 3.87
N GLU A 209 15.54 28.84 4.05
CA GLU A 209 14.47 28.73 5.04
C GLU A 209 13.58 27.51 4.74
N GLU A 210 13.06 26.91 5.80
CA GLU A 210 12.03 25.89 5.68
C GLU A 210 10.74 26.48 5.10
N LEU A 211 10.02 25.69 4.29
CA LEU A 211 8.69 26.04 3.82
C LEU A 211 7.66 25.25 4.60
N ARG A 212 6.67 25.96 5.15
CA ARG A 212 5.55 25.40 5.90
C ARG A 212 4.28 25.59 5.09
N ASP A 213 3.55 24.50 4.93
CA ASP A 213 2.23 24.51 4.30
C ASP A 213 1.17 24.04 5.30
N THR A 214 -0.08 24.40 5.04
CA THR A 214 -1.21 24.06 5.92
C THR A 214 -2.15 23.09 5.24
N TYR A 215 -2.63 22.09 5.97
CA TYR A 215 -3.70 21.20 5.53
C TYR A 215 -4.87 21.22 6.53
N ARG A 216 -6.07 20.93 6.04
CA ARG A 216 -7.30 20.87 6.84
C ARG A 216 -7.59 19.43 7.21
N ILE A 217 -7.81 19.18 8.49
CA ILE A 217 -8.33 17.91 9.00
C ILE A 217 -9.66 18.13 9.70
N GLN A 218 -10.52 17.11 9.68
CA GLN A 218 -11.72 17.09 10.50
C GLN A 218 -11.40 16.28 11.75
N VAL A 219 -11.52 16.93 12.90
CA VAL A 219 -11.40 16.28 14.21
C VAL A 219 -12.76 16.17 14.86
N VAL A 220 -13.00 15.08 15.60
CA VAL A 220 -14.24 14.89 16.34
C VAL A 220 -14.28 15.90 17.49
N ASP A 221 -15.26 16.79 17.46
CA ASP A 221 -15.51 17.77 18.51
C ASP A 221 -16.50 17.20 19.54
N GLN A 222 -17.57 16.55 19.05
CA GLN A 222 -18.52 15.81 19.87
C GLN A 222 -18.74 14.44 19.26
N HIS A 223 -18.61 13.40 20.07
CA HIS A 223 -18.89 12.04 19.64
C HIS A 223 -20.38 11.86 19.35
N ALA A 224 -20.69 10.84 18.54
CA ALA A 224 -22.07 10.41 18.36
C ALA A 224 -22.65 9.99 19.72
N SER A 225 -23.91 10.35 19.96
CA SER A 225 -24.62 10.00 21.17
C SER A 225 -25.89 9.26 20.82
N VAL A 226 -26.23 8.27 21.63
CA VAL A 226 -27.45 7.50 21.52
C VAL A 226 -28.20 7.67 22.83
N ASP A 227 -29.42 8.17 22.74
CA ASP A 227 -30.34 8.31 23.87
C ASP A 227 -31.47 7.28 23.72
N SER A 228 -31.77 6.55 24.79
CA SER A 228 -32.87 5.59 24.81
C SER A 228 -34.02 6.10 25.68
N HIS A 229 -35.24 5.98 25.18
CA HIS A 229 -36.45 6.22 25.95
C HIS A 229 -37.36 5.01 25.91
N VAL A 230 -37.83 4.61 27.09
CA VAL A 230 -38.76 3.50 27.23
C VAL A 230 -40.17 4.01 26.94
N VAL A 231 -40.82 3.42 25.94
CA VAL A 231 -42.25 3.61 25.70
C VAL A 231 -43.00 2.67 26.65
N PRO A 232 -43.89 3.18 27.51
CA PRO A 232 -44.58 2.35 28.50
C PRO A 232 -45.58 1.40 27.83
N VAL A 233 -45.96 0.36 28.58
CA VAL A 233 -47.00 -0.60 28.18
C VAL A 233 -48.34 0.11 28.00
N GLU A 234 -49.03 -0.17 26.89
CA GLU A 234 -50.40 0.29 26.66
C GLU A 234 -51.38 -0.83 26.99
N THR A 235 -52.38 -0.53 27.84
CA THR A 235 -53.39 -1.48 28.27
C THR A 235 -54.78 -1.00 27.92
N GLU A 236 -55.62 -1.94 27.48
CA GLU A 236 -57.03 -1.70 27.20
C GLU A 236 -57.89 -2.51 28.16
N THR A 237 -58.96 -1.89 28.66
CA THR A 237 -59.93 -2.59 29.52
C THR A 237 -60.95 -3.31 28.67
N VAL A 238 -60.84 -4.63 28.62
CA VAL A 238 -61.81 -5.47 27.91
C VAL A 238 -62.84 -5.98 28.92
N THR A 239 -64.12 -5.76 28.62
CA THR A 239 -65.21 -6.33 29.43
C THR A 239 -65.46 -7.76 28.98
N ARG A 240 -65.25 -8.73 29.88
CA ARG A 240 -65.58 -10.13 29.65
C ARG A 240 -66.82 -10.50 30.44
N TYR A 241 -67.58 -11.45 29.89
CA TYR A 241 -68.76 -12.00 30.52
C TYR A 241 -68.46 -13.42 30.99
N SER A 242 -68.54 -13.66 32.30
CA SER A 242 -68.55 -15.02 32.85
C SER A 242 -70.00 -15.45 33.05
N LEU A 243 -70.32 -16.67 32.62
CA LEU A 243 -71.63 -17.26 32.83
C LEU A 243 -71.86 -17.47 34.34
N ARG A 244 -72.90 -16.83 34.88
CA ARG A 244 -73.26 -16.94 36.30
C ARG A 244 -74.27 -18.04 36.52
N THR A 245 -75.34 -18.00 35.74
CA THR A 245 -76.33 -19.06 35.68
C THR A 245 -76.51 -19.46 34.24
N GLU A 246 -76.37 -20.75 33.99
CA GLU A 246 -76.73 -21.32 32.71
C GLU A 246 -78.20 -21.08 32.39
N GLU A 247 -78.50 -21.14 31.11
CA GLU A 247 -79.86 -21.15 30.62
C GLU A 247 -80.60 -22.37 31.18
N ARG A 248 -81.79 -22.15 31.73
CA ARG A 248 -82.62 -23.24 32.27
C ARG A 248 -84.08 -23.05 31.91
N TRP A 249 -84.80 -24.17 31.91
CA TRP A 249 -86.23 -24.19 31.68
C TRP A 249 -86.95 -24.49 32.98
N GLU A 250 -87.96 -23.68 33.31
CA GLU A 250 -88.76 -23.85 34.52
C GLU A 250 -90.24 -23.97 34.13
N TRP A 251 -90.94 -24.88 34.79
CA TRP A 251 -92.40 -24.99 34.70
C TRP A 251 -93.04 -23.94 35.60
N ARG A 252 -93.80 -23.02 35.02
CA ARG A 252 -94.58 -22.04 35.79
C ARG A 252 -96.05 -22.33 35.62
N LEU A 253 -96.80 -22.25 36.71
CA LEU A 253 -98.24 -22.40 36.71
C LEU A 253 -98.88 -21.23 35.94
N VAL A 254 -99.84 -21.54 35.09
CA VAL A 254 -100.62 -20.62 34.26
C VAL A 254 -102.08 -21.01 34.40
N ASP A 255 -102.97 -20.02 34.43
CA ASP A 255 -104.40 -20.25 34.44
C ASP A 255 -104.85 -20.89 33.12
N CYS A 256 -105.58 -22.02 33.21
CA CYS A 256 -105.96 -22.81 32.04
C CYS A 256 -106.96 -22.10 31.11
N GLU A 257 -107.71 -21.11 31.60
CA GLU A 257 -108.72 -20.38 30.83
C GLU A 257 -108.10 -19.36 29.85
N ASP A 258 -106.88 -18.89 30.12
CA ASP A 258 -106.17 -17.90 29.29
C ASP A 258 -105.25 -18.55 28.23
N ILE A 259 -105.32 -19.87 28.06
CA ILE A 259 -104.49 -20.60 27.10
C ILE A 259 -105.20 -20.70 25.75
N GLU A 260 -104.90 -19.75 24.86
CA GLU A 260 -105.21 -19.90 23.44
C GLU A 260 -104.29 -20.97 22.84
N LEU A 261 -104.69 -22.25 22.91
CA LEU A 261 -104.02 -23.33 22.19
C LEU A 261 -104.45 -23.28 20.72
N PRO A 262 -103.56 -22.92 19.76
CA PRO A 262 -103.91 -22.97 18.35
C PRO A 262 -104.15 -24.42 17.92
N GLY A 263 -105.42 -24.81 17.79
CA GLY A 263 -105.83 -26.08 17.17
C GLY A 263 -106.47 -27.15 18.07
N TYR A 264 -106.91 -26.83 19.30
CA TYR A 264 -107.66 -27.79 20.13
C TYR A 264 -109.10 -27.30 20.38
N ASN A 265 -110.10 -28.11 20.01
CA ASN A 265 -111.53 -27.79 20.13
C ASN A 265 -112.26 -28.92 20.89
N PRO A 266 -112.91 -28.67 22.03
CA PRO A 266 -113.63 -29.72 22.77
C PRO A 266 -114.86 -30.21 21.99
N PRO A 267 -115.19 -31.51 21.96
CA PRO A 267 -116.21 -32.02 21.05
C PRO A 267 -117.62 -31.85 21.64
N THR A 268 -118.51 -31.14 20.94
CA THR A 268 -119.96 -31.36 21.05
C THR A 268 -120.66 -31.12 19.71
N SER A 269 -121.59 -32.03 19.41
CA SER A 269 -122.30 -32.28 18.15
C SER A 269 -123.02 -31.09 17.53
N THR A 270 -122.98 -30.97 16.19
CA THR A 270 -124.13 -31.15 15.26
C THR A 270 -123.76 -30.62 13.86
N GLU A 271 -123.82 -31.54 12.90
CA GLU A 271 -123.98 -31.50 11.43
C GLU A 271 -123.98 -30.19 10.59
N ILE A 272 -123.46 -30.35 9.35
CA ILE A 272 -123.72 -29.69 8.04
C ILE A 272 -122.57 -28.82 7.45
N PRO A 273 -122.26 -28.90 6.12
CA PRO A 273 -120.87 -28.98 5.62
C PRO A 273 -120.39 -27.86 4.66
N ALA A 274 -119.05 -27.87 4.48
CA ALA A 274 -118.18 -27.62 3.30
C ALA A 274 -118.41 -26.46 2.30
N VAL A 275 -117.37 -25.61 2.13
CA VAL A 275 -116.85 -25.00 0.86
C VAL A 275 -115.37 -24.61 1.11
N ALA A 276 -114.34 -25.27 0.52
CA ALA A 276 -113.58 -24.94 -0.71
C ALA A 276 -113.00 -23.50 -0.77
N GLN A 277 -111.81 -23.13 -1.26
CA GLN A 277 -110.63 -23.77 -1.87
C GLN A 277 -109.62 -22.62 -2.25
N ASN A 278 -108.31 -22.93 -2.35
CA ASN A 278 -107.28 -22.35 -3.28
C ASN A 278 -106.75 -20.91 -3.00
N ARG A 279 -105.49 -20.46 -3.27
CA ARG A 279 -104.33 -20.74 -4.18
C ARG A 279 -103.08 -20.00 -3.59
N ALA A 280 -101.84 -20.49 -3.56
CA ALA A 280 -100.76 -20.71 -4.58
C ALA A 280 -99.83 -19.50 -4.93
N ALA A 281 -98.53 -19.63 -4.54
CA ALA A 281 -97.17 -19.27 -5.06
C ALA A 281 -96.97 -18.20 -6.21
N PRO A 282 -95.75 -17.62 -6.51
CA PRO A 282 -94.40 -18.26 -6.61
C PRO A 282 -93.12 -17.39 -6.36
N ALA A 283 -91.95 -17.96 -6.70
CA ALA A 283 -90.53 -17.57 -6.44
C ALA A 283 -89.78 -16.97 -7.69
N PRO A 284 -88.44 -17.11 -7.91
CA PRO A 284 -87.22 -16.50 -7.31
C PRO A 284 -86.25 -15.81 -8.35
N GLN A 285 -85.05 -15.29 -7.96
CA GLN A 285 -83.68 -15.64 -8.48
C GLN A 285 -82.52 -14.60 -8.34
N ARG A 286 -81.32 -15.17 -8.08
CA ARG A 286 -79.91 -14.94 -8.54
C ARG A 286 -79.09 -13.65 -8.22
N GLY A 287 -77.78 -13.88 -8.04
CA GLY A 287 -76.70 -12.91 -7.75
C GLY A 287 -75.71 -12.69 -8.89
N ASN A 288 -74.48 -12.20 -8.59
CA ASN A 288 -73.37 -12.02 -9.55
C ASN A 288 -71.97 -11.92 -8.88
N THR A 289 -70.95 -12.23 -9.69
CA THR A 289 -69.49 -12.37 -9.46
C THR A 289 -68.69 -11.25 -10.16
N TYR A 290 -67.37 -11.10 -9.88
CA TYR A 290 -66.20 -10.63 -10.71
C TYR A 290 -65.20 -9.81 -9.85
N LEU A 291 -63.88 -9.64 -10.10
CA LEU A 291 -62.73 -10.30 -10.79
C LEU A 291 -61.46 -9.47 -10.39
N TYR A 292 -60.25 -9.99 -10.60
CA TYR A 292 -58.92 -9.48 -10.17
C TYR A 292 -58.43 -8.14 -10.78
N GLY A 293 -57.52 -7.46 -10.06
CA GLY A 293 -56.59 -6.45 -10.58
C GLY A 293 -55.46 -6.13 -9.57
N THR A 294 -54.21 -6.39 -9.97
CA THR A 294 -52.98 -6.07 -9.23
C THR A 294 -52.40 -4.74 -9.69
N ASP A 295 -51.87 -3.92 -8.77
CA ASP A 295 -50.77 -2.98 -9.04
C ASP A 295 -49.91 -2.84 -7.78
N VAL A 296 -48.61 -3.06 -7.93
CA VAL A 296 -47.56 -2.83 -6.92
C VAL A 296 -46.76 -1.59 -7.33
N GLN A 297 -46.53 -0.69 -6.38
CA GLN A 297 -45.43 0.28 -6.43
C GLN A 297 -44.56 0.09 -5.18
N VAL A 298 -43.25 0.09 -5.41
CA VAL A 298 -42.18 -0.18 -4.46
C VAL A 298 -41.64 1.13 -3.87
N GLN A 299 -41.04 1.02 -2.68
CA GLN A 299 -40.04 1.87 -2.01
C GLN A 299 -40.54 2.94 -1.04
N ASP A 300 -40.38 2.71 0.27
CA ASP A 300 -39.10 2.99 0.96
C ASP A 300 -39.04 2.21 2.29
N ASP A 301 -38.01 1.38 2.46
CA ASP A 301 -37.75 0.63 3.69
C ASP A 301 -37.03 1.54 4.70
N SER A 302 -37.78 2.10 5.64
CA SER A 302 -37.21 2.55 6.92
C SER A 302 -37.09 1.34 7.84
N TYR A 303 -35.91 0.75 7.89
CA TYR A 303 -35.59 -0.35 8.80
C TYR A 303 -35.44 0.18 10.23
N SER A 304 -36.46 -0.02 11.07
CA SER A 304 -36.40 0.11 12.52
C SER A 304 -36.37 -1.29 13.13
N GLU A 305 -35.23 -1.65 13.70
CA GLU A 305 -34.99 -2.94 14.36
C GLU A 305 -35.48 -2.82 15.82
N GLU A 306 -36.63 -3.42 16.13
CA GLU A 306 -37.09 -3.57 17.51
C GLU A 306 -36.58 -4.89 18.07
N VAL A 307 -35.73 -4.81 19.11
CA VAL A 307 -35.15 -5.97 19.79
C VAL A 307 -35.92 -6.22 21.09
N PRO A 308 -36.58 -7.38 21.28
CA PRO A 308 -37.27 -7.68 22.52
C PRO A 308 -36.27 -8.02 23.65
N VAL A 309 -36.47 -7.40 24.81
CA VAL A 309 -35.68 -7.64 26.02
C VAL A 309 -36.08 -8.97 26.66
N ALA A 310 -35.14 -9.93 26.73
CA ALA A 310 -35.33 -11.20 27.42
C ALA A 310 -35.36 -10.98 28.94
N GLN A 311 -36.45 -11.39 29.60
CA GLN A 311 -36.53 -11.39 31.07
C GLN A 311 -35.79 -12.60 31.66
N ALA A 312 -34.72 -12.34 32.39
CA ALA A 312 -34.02 -13.32 33.21
C ALA A 312 -34.70 -13.47 34.58
N SER A 313 -35.39 -14.59 34.81
CA SER A 313 -35.88 -14.96 36.13
C SER A 313 -34.76 -15.61 36.95
N TYR A 314 -34.25 -14.92 37.98
CA TYR A 314 -33.38 -15.52 38.99
C TYR A 314 -34.22 -16.34 39.97
N SER A 315 -33.97 -17.65 40.05
CA SER A 315 -34.48 -18.49 41.14
C SER A 315 -33.41 -18.66 42.21
N THR A 316 -33.65 -18.09 43.39
CA THR A 316 -32.81 -18.32 44.57
C THR A 316 -33.12 -19.70 45.16
N ARG A 317 -32.19 -20.64 44.98
CA ARG A 317 -32.25 -21.99 45.56
C ARG A 317 -31.50 -21.99 46.90
N THR A 318 -32.23 -21.96 48.00
CA THR A 318 -31.70 -22.12 49.35
C THR A 318 -31.36 -23.60 49.59
N SER A 319 -30.07 -23.96 49.53
CA SER A 319 -29.61 -25.26 50.03
C SER A 319 -29.07 -25.12 51.45
N ARG A 320 -29.83 -25.63 52.43
CA ARG A 320 -29.31 -25.94 53.77
C ARG A 320 -28.26 -27.04 53.66
N ARG A 321 -27.08 -26.82 54.23
CA ARG A 321 -26.12 -27.86 54.61
C ARG A 321 -25.88 -27.69 56.11
N ALA A 322 -26.50 -28.53 56.92
CA ALA A 322 -26.14 -28.71 58.32
C ALA A 322 -25.00 -29.75 58.41
N GLN A 323 -24.14 -29.54 59.40
CA GLN A 323 -23.11 -30.45 59.88
C GLN A 323 -23.71 -31.76 60.38
#